data_AF-A0A0Q5L505-F1
#
_entry.id   AF-A0A0Q5L505-F1
#
_cell.length_a   1.000
_cell.length_b   1.000
_cell.length_c   1.000
_cell.angle_alpha   90.00
_cell.angle_beta   90.00
_cell.angle_gamma   90.00
#
_symmetry.space_group_name_H-M   'P 1'
#
loop_
_entity.id
_entity.type
_entity.pdbx_description
1 polymer ?
#
loop_
_entity_poly.entity_id
_entity_poly.type
_entity_poly.pdbx_seq_one_letter_code
_entity_poly.pdbx_strand_id
1 'polypeptide(L)'
;MTTSVLNDPVALMLTVFADLHPTIDVVVEYMPDKHMFTPRQLAGRRGADLPAGAADRPSAGIALFPFEKAPEIWLNSELSIQALPMVLAEQLAVVVTEDPASEPAVFEALKAEFERRVAPPFVAPTP
;
A
#
# COMPACT_ATOMS: atom_id res chain seq x y z
N MET A 1 -26.32 -0.20 -9.87
CA MET A 1 -25.33 0.78 -10.38
C MET A 1 -23.97 0.29 -9.91
N THR A 2 -23.21 -0.41 -10.75
CA THR A 2 -21.94 -1.08 -10.37
C THR A 2 -20.95 -0.95 -11.52
N THR A 3 -20.58 0.29 -11.83
CA THR A 3 -19.69 0.64 -12.95
C THR A 3 -18.52 1.54 -12.51
N SER A 4 -18.13 1.48 -11.24
CA SER A 4 -17.08 2.37 -10.71
C SER A 4 -15.97 1.70 -9.92
N VAL A 5 -15.90 0.36 -9.91
CA VAL A 5 -14.79 -0.40 -9.28
C VAL A 5 -13.70 -0.74 -10.30
N LEU A 6 -14.04 -0.80 -11.60
CA LEU A 6 -13.15 -1.25 -12.68
C LEU A 6 -11.99 -0.30 -13.01
N ASN A 7 -11.94 0.90 -12.42
CA ASN A 7 -10.91 1.91 -12.72
C ASN A 7 -10.24 2.50 -11.46
N ASP A 8 -10.47 1.94 -10.26
CA ASP A 8 -9.73 2.37 -9.07
C ASP A 8 -8.43 1.54 -8.96
N PRO A 9 -7.26 2.14 -9.22
CA PRO A 9 -5.99 1.41 -9.16
C PRO A 9 -5.65 0.97 -7.73
N VAL A 10 -6.21 1.59 -6.69
CA VAL A 10 -6.05 1.13 -5.30
C VAL A 10 -6.88 -0.13 -5.05
N ALA A 11 -8.13 -0.17 -5.53
CA ALA A 11 -8.96 -1.37 -5.44
C ALA A 11 -8.35 -2.55 -6.21
N LEU A 12 -7.71 -2.29 -7.36
CA LEU A 12 -6.98 -3.30 -8.10
C LEU A 12 -5.77 -3.83 -7.30
N MET A 13 -4.99 -2.96 -6.67
CA MET A 13 -3.88 -3.37 -5.81
C MET A 13 -4.35 -4.22 -4.62
N LEU A 14 -5.47 -3.87 -3.99
CA LEU A 14 -6.07 -4.68 -2.92
C LEU A 14 -6.52 -6.06 -3.40
N THR A 15 -7.03 -6.15 -4.63
CA THR A 15 -7.38 -7.43 -5.25
C THR A 15 -6.14 -8.28 -5.48
N VAL A 16 -5.06 -7.69 -6.02
CA VAL A 16 -3.75 -8.35 -6.19
C VAL A 16 -3.23 -8.89 -4.86
N PHE A 17 -3.30 -8.07 -3.81
CA PHE A 17 -2.88 -8.46 -2.47
C PHE A 17 -3.70 -9.63 -1.93
N ALA A 18 -5.03 -9.57 -2.01
CA ALA A 18 -5.91 -10.63 -1.55
C ALA A 18 -5.68 -11.96 -2.30
N ASP A 19 -5.33 -11.90 -3.59
CA ASP A 19 -5.00 -13.08 -4.39
C ASP A 19 -3.66 -13.71 -3.97
N LEU A 20 -2.65 -12.90 -3.63
CA LEU A 20 -1.32 -13.37 -3.22
C LEU A 20 -1.25 -13.75 -1.73
N HIS A 21 -2.04 -13.10 -0.89
CA HIS A 21 -2.04 -13.23 0.57
C HIS A 21 -3.47 -13.40 1.13
N PRO A 22 -4.18 -14.50 0.78
CA PRO A 22 -5.61 -14.67 1.08
C PRO A 22 -5.95 -14.81 2.57
N THR A 23 -4.94 -14.99 3.43
CA THR A 23 -5.12 -15.14 4.88
C THR A 23 -4.95 -13.84 5.66
N ILE A 24 -4.58 -12.74 4.98
CA ILE A 24 -4.29 -11.47 5.62
C ILE A 24 -5.39 -10.48 5.23
N ASP A 25 -6.25 -10.17 6.18
CA ASP A 25 -7.24 -9.11 6.03
C ASP A 25 -6.59 -7.75 6.31
N VAL A 26 -6.87 -6.76 5.46
CA VAL A 26 -6.39 -5.37 5.64
C VAL A 26 -7.54 -4.41 5.44
N VAL A 27 -7.55 -3.34 6.24
CA VAL A 27 -8.50 -2.23 6.09
C VAL A 27 -7.73 -1.05 5.51
N VAL A 28 -8.23 -0.42 4.44
CA VAL A 28 -7.60 0.77 3.86
C VAL A 28 -8.54 1.95 3.93
N GLU A 29 -8.05 3.06 4.47
CA GLU A 29 -8.79 4.32 4.54
C GLU A 29 -8.00 5.47 3.91
N TYR A 30 -8.70 6.39 3.25
CA TYR A 30 -8.10 7.60 2.72
C TYR A 30 -8.19 8.70 3.78
N MET A 31 -7.05 9.29 4.13
CA MET A 31 -6.98 10.40 5.09
C MET A 31 -6.32 11.63 4.46
N PRO A 32 -6.77 12.85 4.82
CA PRO A 32 -6.06 14.07 4.43
C PRO A 32 -4.70 14.15 5.13
N ASP A 33 -3.74 14.79 4.47
CA ASP A 33 -2.35 14.99 4.93
C ASP A 33 -2.24 15.43 6.41
N LYS A 34 -3.06 16.42 6.80
CA LYS A 34 -3.11 16.96 8.17
C LYS A 34 -3.52 15.97 9.27
N HIS A 35 -4.14 14.84 8.89
CA HIS A 35 -4.56 13.77 9.80
C HIS A 35 -3.59 12.59 9.80
N MET A 36 -2.62 12.57 8.87
CA MET A 36 -1.63 11.53 8.80
C MET A 36 -0.56 11.71 9.86
N PHE A 37 -0.11 10.59 10.41
CA PHE A 37 0.96 10.61 11.39
C PHE A 37 2.28 10.87 10.66
N THR A 38 3.17 11.66 11.26
CA THR A 38 4.53 11.77 10.76
C THR A 38 5.32 10.52 11.14
N PRO A 39 6.36 10.14 10.37
CA PRO A 39 7.27 9.05 10.72
C PRO A 39 7.79 9.16 12.17
N ARG A 40 8.04 10.37 12.66
CA ARG A 40 8.42 10.64 14.07
C ARG A 40 7.33 10.26 15.08
N GLN A 41 6.06 10.53 14.76
CA GLN A 41 4.92 10.13 15.60
C GLN A 41 4.72 8.61 15.63
N LEU A 42 5.10 7.89 14.57
CA LEU A 42 5.12 6.42 14.56
C LEU A 42 6.33 5.82 15.27
N ALA A 43 7.51 6.41 15.12
CA ALA A 43 8.72 5.95 15.83
C ALA A 43 8.53 5.96 17.35
N GLY A 44 7.86 6.99 17.87
CA GLY A 44 7.48 7.07 19.29
C GLY A 44 6.47 6.00 19.75
N ARG A 45 5.87 5.26 18.81
CA ARG A 45 4.94 4.14 19.06
C ARG A 45 5.54 2.77 18.74
N ARG A 46 6.60 2.68 17.93
CA ARG A 46 7.17 1.41 17.41
C ARG A 46 8.64 1.14 17.72
N GLY A 47 9.39 2.06 18.32
CA GLY A 47 10.79 1.81 18.71
C GLY A 47 11.74 1.49 17.54
N ALA A 48 11.36 1.83 16.31
CA ALA A 48 12.18 1.63 15.11
C ALA A 48 13.00 2.90 14.80
N ASP A 49 14.31 2.72 14.62
CA ASP A 49 15.22 3.77 14.14
C ASP A 49 14.89 4.09 12.67
N LEU A 50 14.16 5.19 12.45
CA LEU A 50 13.84 5.67 11.12
C LEU A 50 15.00 6.51 10.54
N PRO A 51 15.22 6.48 9.21
CA PRO A 51 16.30 7.21 8.57
C PRO A 51 16.21 8.72 8.84
N ALA A 52 17.36 9.33 9.14
CA ALA A 52 17.48 10.75 9.43
C ALA A 52 16.96 11.59 8.24
N GLY A 53 15.95 12.42 8.49
CA GLY A 53 15.35 13.31 7.49
C GLY A 53 13.86 13.07 7.21
N ALA A 54 13.26 11.99 7.70
CA ALA A 54 11.84 11.69 7.55
C ALA A 54 10.92 12.41 8.58
N ALA A 55 11.46 13.31 9.41
CA ALA A 55 10.85 13.65 10.70
C ALA A 55 9.61 14.58 10.64
N ASP A 56 9.46 15.39 9.60
CA ASP A 56 8.54 16.55 9.63
C ASP A 56 7.46 16.54 8.54
N ARG A 57 7.33 15.45 7.76
CA ARG A 57 6.27 15.32 6.76
C ARG A 57 5.41 14.09 7.03
N PRO A 58 4.08 14.20 6.93
CA PRO A 58 3.21 13.02 6.91
C PRO A 58 3.68 12.08 5.80
N SER A 59 3.70 10.78 6.09
CA SER A 59 4.08 9.80 5.09
C SER A 59 3.02 9.71 3.99
N ALA A 60 3.41 9.25 2.81
CA ALA A 60 2.47 9.01 1.71
C ALA A 60 1.39 7.96 2.09
N GLY A 61 1.76 7.00 2.95
CA GLY A 61 0.90 5.96 3.51
C GLY A 61 1.45 5.49 4.87
N ILE A 62 0.59 4.91 5.71
CA ILE A 62 0.95 4.34 7.02
C ILE A 62 0.17 3.06 7.25
N ALA A 63 0.88 1.98 7.57
CA ALA A 63 0.28 0.79 8.17
C ALA A 63 0.31 0.87 9.71
N LEU A 64 -0.84 0.68 10.32
CA LEU A 64 -1.04 0.54 11.76
C LEU A 64 -1.50 -0.88 12.11
N PHE A 65 -0.99 -1.37 13.23
CA PHE A 65 -1.19 -2.76 13.65
C PHE A 65 -1.57 -2.79 15.13
N PRO A 66 -2.86 -2.73 15.46
CA PRO A 66 -3.32 -3.18 16.75
C PRO A 66 -3.33 -4.72 16.76
N PHE A 67 -2.74 -5.36 17.77
CA PHE A 67 -2.67 -6.83 17.91
C PHE A 67 -4.05 -7.53 17.99
N GLU A 68 -5.14 -6.78 18.10
CA GLU A 68 -6.52 -7.28 18.25
C GLU A 68 -7.40 -7.07 17.01
N LYS A 69 -6.93 -6.39 15.95
CA LYS A 69 -7.71 -6.13 14.73
C LYS A 69 -6.86 -6.30 13.46
N ALA A 70 -7.54 -6.37 12.31
CA ALA A 70 -6.89 -6.33 11.01
C ALA A 70 -5.99 -5.09 10.88
N PRO A 71 -4.81 -5.21 10.25
CA PRO A 71 -3.97 -4.07 9.92
C PRO A 71 -4.76 -2.97 9.19
N GLU A 72 -4.64 -1.75 9.69
CA GLU A 72 -5.27 -0.56 9.13
C GLU A 72 -4.21 0.23 8.36
N ILE A 73 -4.44 0.48 7.07
CA ILE A 73 -3.57 1.28 6.23
C ILE A 73 -4.25 2.59 5.90
N TRP A 74 -3.60 3.70 6.20
CA TRP A 74 -4.06 5.02 5.84
C TRP A 74 -3.26 5.56 4.67
N LEU A 75 -3.95 5.98 3.61
CA LEU A 75 -3.37 6.55 2.40
C LEU A 75 -3.66 8.06 2.33
N ASN A 76 -2.68 8.85 1.93
CA ASN A 76 -2.87 10.29 1.77
C ASN A 76 -3.78 10.60 0.58
N SER A 77 -4.99 11.09 0.83
CA SER A 77 -5.96 11.45 -0.23
C SER A 77 -5.51 12.60 -1.14
N GLU A 78 -4.48 13.35 -0.74
CA GLU A 78 -3.95 14.48 -1.51
C GLU A 78 -2.90 14.06 -2.55
N LEU A 79 -2.46 12.79 -2.53
CA LEU A 79 -1.58 12.25 -3.56
C LEU A 79 -2.34 11.94 -4.86
N SER A 80 -1.60 11.96 -5.97
CA SER A 80 -2.12 11.49 -7.25
C SER A 80 -2.61 10.05 -7.14
N ILE A 81 -3.81 9.77 -7.64
CA ILE A 81 -4.39 8.42 -7.63
C ILE A 81 -3.53 7.37 -8.33
N GLN A 82 -2.62 7.78 -9.21
CA GLN A 82 -1.65 6.89 -9.87
C GLN A 82 -0.48 6.50 -8.97
N ALA A 83 -0.16 7.29 -7.94
CA ALA A 83 0.91 7.02 -6.99
C ALA A 83 0.44 6.15 -5.81
N LEU A 84 -0.86 6.22 -5.47
CA LEU A 84 -1.46 5.50 -4.34
C LEU A 84 -1.26 3.97 -4.36
N PRO A 85 -1.30 3.26 -5.50
CA PRO A 85 -1.09 1.82 -5.52
C PRO A 85 0.32 1.43 -5.08
N MET A 86 1.34 2.20 -5.47
CA MET A 86 2.73 1.91 -5.10
C MET A 86 2.96 2.18 -3.62
N VAL A 87 2.44 3.29 -3.13
CA VAL A 87 2.44 3.61 -1.70
C VAL A 87 1.73 2.52 -0.91
N LEU A 88 0.58 2.04 -1.38
CA LEU A 88 -0.15 0.94 -0.75
C LEU A 88 0.65 -0.36 -0.78
N ALA A 89 1.30 -0.70 -1.90
CA ALA A 89 2.14 -1.90 -2.00
C ALA A 89 3.30 -1.87 -1.00
N GLU A 90 3.94 -0.72 -0.78
CA GLU A 90 4.97 -0.56 0.25
C GLU A 90 4.40 -0.84 1.64
N GLN A 91 3.21 -0.31 1.96
CA GLN A 91 2.59 -0.55 3.26
C GLN A 91 2.15 -2.01 3.43
N LEU A 92 1.65 -2.64 2.37
CA LEU A 92 1.26 -4.06 2.38
C LEU A 92 2.47 -4.99 2.55
N ALA A 93 3.64 -4.63 2.00
CA ALA A 93 4.86 -5.39 2.21
C ALA A 93 5.24 -5.46 3.69
N VAL A 94 5.14 -4.33 4.40
CA VAL A 94 5.34 -4.25 5.86
C VAL A 94 4.27 -5.06 6.62
N VAL A 95 3.06 -5.21 6.05
CA VAL A 95 2.01 -6.03 6.66
C VAL A 95 2.30 -7.53 6.56
N VAL A 96 2.88 -7.97 5.45
CA VAL A 96 3.14 -9.39 5.18
C VAL A 96 4.30 -9.92 6.02
N THR A 97 5.32 -9.09 6.29
CA THR A 97 6.55 -9.55 6.94
C THR A 97 7.03 -8.56 7.99
N GLU A 98 7.42 -9.09 9.16
CA GLU A 98 8.10 -8.33 10.21
C GLU A 98 9.62 -8.23 9.96
N ASP A 99 10.15 -8.97 8.98
CA ASP A 99 11.54 -8.91 8.55
C ASP A 99 11.73 -7.81 7.49
N PRO A 100 12.45 -6.71 7.81
CA PRO A 100 12.69 -5.61 6.86
C PRO A 100 13.52 -6.03 5.65
N ALA A 101 14.31 -7.10 5.75
CA ALA A 101 15.09 -7.60 4.60
C ALA A 101 14.21 -8.28 3.54
N SER A 102 13.03 -8.77 3.95
CA SER A 102 12.08 -9.46 3.09
C SER A 102 11.04 -8.51 2.46
N GLU A 103 10.79 -7.34 3.06
CA GLU A 103 9.85 -6.33 2.55
C GLU A 103 10.04 -5.99 1.05
N PRO A 104 11.27 -5.76 0.54
CA PRO A 104 11.47 -5.41 -0.86
C PRO A 104 10.99 -6.50 -1.84
N ALA A 105 11.15 -7.78 -1.47
CA ALA A 105 10.72 -8.88 -2.32
C ALA A 105 9.20 -8.98 -2.41
N VAL A 106 8.49 -8.72 -1.30
CA VAL A 106 7.03 -8.67 -1.27
C VAL A 106 6.52 -7.48 -2.08
N PHE A 107 7.13 -6.30 -1.90
CA PHE A 107 6.79 -5.11 -2.67
C PHE A 107 6.93 -5.33 -4.18
N GLU A 108 8.07 -5.86 -4.63
CA GLU A 108 8.29 -6.12 -6.07
C GLU A 108 7.32 -7.17 -6.62
N ALA A 109 6.95 -8.19 -5.83
CA ALA A 109 5.94 -9.17 -6.24
C ALA A 109 4.55 -8.55 -6.42
N LEU A 110 4.10 -7.73 -5.46
CA LEU A 110 2.83 -6.99 -5.55
C LEU A 110 2.81 -6.04 -6.73
N LYS A 111 3.90 -5.30 -6.93
CA LYS A 111 4.07 -4.36 -8.05
C LYS A 111 4.01 -5.08 -9.39
N ALA A 112 4.77 -6.16 -9.57
CA ALA A 112 4.80 -6.91 -10.82
C ALA A 112 3.42 -7.47 -11.19
N GLU A 113 2.68 -7.99 -10.21
CA GLU A 113 1.33 -8.52 -10.43
C GLU A 113 0.33 -7.40 -10.74
N PHE A 114 0.44 -6.25 -10.08
CA PHE A 114 -0.36 -5.07 -10.39
C PHE A 114 -0.10 -4.56 -11.80
N GLU A 115 1.16 -4.36 -12.19
CA GLU A 115 1.55 -3.92 -13.53
C GLU A 115 1.04 -4.89 -14.61
N ARG A 116 1.10 -6.21 -14.35
CA ARG A 116 0.55 -7.23 -15.24
C ARG A 116 -0.96 -7.08 -15.48
N ARG A 117 -1.72 -6.67 -14.46
CA ARG A 117 -3.19 -6.47 -14.57
C ARG A 117 -3.57 -5.12 -15.17
N VAL A 118 -2.71 -4.10 -15.02
CA VAL A 118 -2.89 -2.78 -15.63
C VAL A 118 -2.48 -2.78 -17.10
N ALA A 119 -1.47 -3.56 -17.47
CA ALA A 119 -1.02 -3.68 -18.85
C ALA A 119 -2.16 -4.25 -19.73
N PRO A 120 -2.54 -3.57 -20.84
CA PRO A 120 -3.54 -4.12 -21.75
C PRO A 120 -3.04 -5.46 -22.32
N PRO A 121 -3.94 -6.41 -22.64
CA PRO A 121 -3.54 -7.62 -23.34
C PRO A 121 -2.81 -7.22 -24.62
N PHE A 122 -1.60 -7.75 -24.81
CA PHE A 122 -0.81 -7.49 -26.01
C PHE A 122 -1.60 -8.01 -27.22
N VAL A 123 -2.29 -7.11 -27.92
CA VAL A 123 -2.91 -7.45 -29.21
C VAL A 123 -1.76 -7.53 -30.19
N ALA A 124 -1.26 -8.75 -30.43
CA ALA A 124 -0.37 -8.99 -31.55
C ALA A 124 -1.07 -8.47 -32.82
N PRO A 125 -0.41 -7.66 -33.67
CA PRO A 125 -1.00 -7.27 -34.94
C PRO A 125 -1.29 -8.55 -35.73
N THR A 126 -2.57 -8.84 -35.95
CA THR A 126 -3.02 -9.95 -36.77
C THR A 126 -2.43 -9.77 -38.17
N PRO A 127 -1.74 -10.78 -38.74
CA PRO A 127 -1.14 -10.69 -40.07
C PRO A 127 -2.18 -10.57 -41.20
#